data_AF-E1ZV24-F1
#
_entry.id   AF-E1ZV24-F1
#
_cell.length_a   1.000
_cell.length_b   1.000
_cell.length_c   1.000
_cell.angle_alpha   90.00
_cell.angle_beta   90.00
_cell.angle_gamma   90.00
#
_symmetry.space_group_name_H-M   'P 1'
#
loop_
_entity.id
_entity.type
_entity.pdbx_description
1 polymer ?
#
loop_
_entity_poly.entity_id
_entity_poly.type
_entity_poly.pdbx_seq_one_letter_code
_entity_poly.pdbx_strand_id
1 'polypeptide(L)'
;LGRIYLYKEDNLNVAKDYLIKCTELLNGKELHYKFILTAIYARIYLYEIWEKLQQLENCYSLLDKALELYLSYTKEEDYPDPFNIDIFLPNKGNSKINLINSHILTLDYMKKLYCLQPTNMHKFVIYVHNLLNKQLKTIKDSTENHIFLCWAEASAELSIYFLYSNRFMEAKIHIAAAEYMTVMYRISLITDLDAKSEEKMYNYHLVYMFINQLWAMYGIMLLRSSKERLLQHKSNKSCEVNNTESECHLKLEKEIMKPLTFVDLEKDLKRIIKYHITDIYVSDLDDIKIIFGNVLKWLDEVFMHFKETNQFIPQVQIILCMSKAYKYYVYFVGSKSKQIKVIEVQTKMLKKYINTLSSEYNALPEYHYLKKLNFELAITYSTLLNIMFEELHEIEEITDEMRMKMKQLVTNVIHEFNLF
;
A
#
# COMPACT_ATOMS: atom_id res chain seq x y z
N LEU A 1 0.60 -31.45 21.72
CA LEU A 1 1.52 -31.00 22.79
C LEU A 1 2.03 -29.59 22.53
N GLY A 2 2.77 -29.33 21.44
CA GLY A 2 3.28 -27.97 21.16
C GLY A 2 2.24 -26.84 21.25
N ARG A 3 1.07 -27.02 20.62
CA ARG A 3 -0.07 -26.08 20.72
C ARG A 3 -0.57 -25.85 22.16
N ILE A 4 -0.55 -26.88 23.02
CA ILE A 4 -0.97 -26.77 24.42
C ILE A 4 0.00 -25.87 25.18
N TYR A 5 1.31 -26.12 25.02
CA TYR A 5 2.33 -25.28 25.62
C TYR A 5 2.29 -23.83 25.11
N LEU A 6 1.92 -23.61 23.85
CA LEU A 6 1.79 -22.28 23.27
C LEU A 6 0.63 -21.46 23.86
N TYR A 7 -0.58 -22.04 23.95
CA TYR A 7 -1.77 -21.26 24.32
C TYR A 7 -2.26 -21.45 25.75
N LYS A 8 -1.96 -22.59 26.39
CA LYS A 8 -2.43 -22.87 27.75
C LYS A 8 -1.35 -22.65 28.81
N GLU A 9 -0.12 -23.05 28.52
CA GLU A 9 0.98 -22.97 29.49
C GLU A 9 1.92 -21.78 29.24
N ASP A 10 1.73 -21.07 28.12
CA ASP A 10 2.55 -19.93 27.64
C ASP A 10 4.08 -20.18 27.71
N ASN A 11 4.49 -21.43 27.50
CA ASN A 11 5.89 -21.84 27.50
C ASN A 11 6.39 -22.00 26.07
N LEU A 12 6.85 -20.87 25.50
CA LEU A 12 7.26 -20.78 24.10
C LEU A 12 8.41 -21.73 23.73
N ASN A 13 9.38 -21.94 24.63
CA ASN A 13 10.53 -22.81 24.35
C ASN A 13 10.10 -24.28 24.25
N VAL A 14 9.31 -24.76 25.20
CA VAL A 14 8.81 -26.14 25.16
C VAL A 14 7.85 -26.34 23.98
N ALA A 15 6.98 -25.35 23.71
CA ALA A 15 6.10 -25.38 22.55
C ALA A 15 6.89 -25.52 21.24
N LYS A 16 7.95 -24.73 21.09
CA LYS A 16 8.86 -24.74 19.94
C LYS A 16 9.50 -26.11 19.75
N ASP A 17 10.09 -26.69 20.78
CA ASP A 17 10.79 -27.97 20.70
C ASP A 17 9.85 -29.09 20.23
N TYR A 18 8.62 -29.12 20.76
CA TYR A 18 7.61 -30.09 20.32
C TYR A 18 7.18 -29.88 18.87
N LEU A 19 7.05 -28.64 18.41
CA LEU A 19 6.64 -28.34 17.05
C LEU A 19 7.76 -28.60 16.03
N ILE A 20 9.02 -28.30 16.37
CA ILE A 20 10.19 -28.67 15.55
C ILE A 20 10.23 -30.18 15.38
N LYS A 21 10.15 -30.94 16.49
CA LYS A 21 10.10 -32.40 16.43
C LYS A 21 8.91 -32.93 15.62
N CYS A 22 7.76 -32.25 15.69
CA CYS A 22 6.61 -32.58 14.85
C CYS A 22 6.93 -32.40 13.36
N THR A 23 7.56 -31.28 12.97
CA THR A 23 7.96 -31.06 11.57
C THR A 23 8.99 -32.08 11.09
N GLU A 24 9.93 -32.49 11.93
CA GLU A 24 10.91 -33.55 11.61
C GLU A 24 10.24 -34.91 11.36
N LEU A 25 9.27 -35.29 12.21
CA LEU A 25 8.53 -36.56 12.08
C LEU A 25 7.66 -36.62 10.83
N LEU A 26 7.21 -35.46 10.34
CA LEU A 26 6.37 -35.34 9.16
C LEU A 26 7.17 -35.29 7.85
N ASN A 27 8.49 -35.13 7.93
CA ASN A 27 9.37 -35.00 6.77
C ASN A 27 9.22 -36.18 5.78
N GLY A 28 8.98 -35.87 4.51
CA GLY A 28 8.74 -36.83 3.43
C GLY A 28 7.33 -37.42 3.39
N LYS A 29 6.43 -37.01 4.30
CA LYS A 29 5.05 -37.51 4.40
C LYS A 29 4.01 -36.39 4.41
N GLU A 30 4.44 -35.14 4.26
CA GLU A 30 3.60 -33.96 4.49
C GLU A 30 2.41 -33.87 3.53
N LEU A 31 2.56 -34.34 2.29
CA LEU A 31 1.49 -34.31 1.28
C LEU A 31 0.47 -35.43 1.43
N HIS A 32 0.65 -36.35 2.38
CA HIS A 32 -0.32 -37.40 2.60
C HIS A 32 -1.57 -36.81 3.29
N TYR A 33 -2.77 -37.22 2.87
CA TYR A 33 -4.04 -36.69 3.39
C TYR A 33 -4.14 -36.75 4.92
N LYS A 34 -3.53 -37.77 5.55
CA LYS A 34 -3.45 -37.91 7.02
C LYS A 34 -2.64 -36.83 7.74
N PHE A 35 -1.73 -36.17 7.04
CA PHE A 35 -0.67 -35.37 7.64
C PHE A 35 -0.64 -33.92 7.15
N ILE A 36 -1.24 -33.62 5.99
CA ILE A 36 -1.22 -32.29 5.37
C ILE A 36 -1.64 -31.15 6.31
N LEU A 37 -2.77 -31.31 7.01
CA LEU A 37 -3.26 -30.31 7.95
C LEU A 37 -2.28 -30.12 9.12
N THR A 38 -1.80 -31.22 9.69
CA THR A 38 -0.82 -31.17 10.79
C THR A 38 0.49 -30.52 10.35
N ALA A 39 0.95 -30.80 9.13
CA ALA A 39 2.17 -30.23 8.57
C ALA A 39 2.06 -28.72 8.37
N ILE A 40 0.90 -28.23 7.89
CA ILE A 40 0.63 -26.80 7.74
C ILE A 40 0.51 -26.13 9.11
N TYR A 41 -0.35 -26.65 10.00
CA TYR A 41 -0.55 -26.05 11.33
C TYR A 41 0.70 -26.03 12.19
N ALA A 42 1.55 -27.06 12.14
CA ALA A 42 2.81 -27.07 12.88
C ALA A 42 3.71 -25.89 12.48
N ARG A 43 3.74 -25.53 11.19
CA ARG A 43 4.50 -24.39 10.67
C ARG A 43 3.87 -23.05 11.04
N ILE A 44 2.53 -22.95 10.98
CA ILE A 44 1.78 -21.77 11.44
C ILE A 44 2.05 -21.50 12.93
N TYR A 45 1.99 -22.53 13.79
CA TYR A 45 2.26 -22.36 15.21
C TYR A 45 3.73 -22.06 15.51
N LEU A 46 4.67 -22.61 14.72
CA LEU A 46 6.08 -22.20 14.82
C LEU A 46 6.27 -20.74 14.44
N TYR A 47 5.60 -20.27 13.38
CA TYR A 47 5.58 -18.86 13.02
C TYR A 47 5.13 -17.98 14.19
N GLU A 48 4.00 -18.30 14.83
CA GLU A 48 3.49 -17.53 15.98
C GLU A 48 4.49 -17.47 17.14
N ILE A 49 5.19 -18.58 17.41
CA ILE A 49 6.23 -18.60 18.45
C ILE A 49 7.40 -17.71 18.07
N TRP A 50 7.91 -17.81 16.84
CA TRP A 50 9.04 -17.00 16.40
C TRP A 50 8.68 -15.52 16.33
N GLU A 51 7.45 -15.17 15.93
CA GLU A 51 6.93 -13.82 15.99
C GLU A 51 6.90 -13.28 17.43
N LYS A 52 6.37 -14.06 18.39
CA LYS A 52 6.37 -13.69 19.82
C LYS A 52 7.79 -13.53 20.39
N LEU A 53 8.76 -14.31 19.89
CA LEU A 53 10.17 -14.21 20.25
C LEU A 53 10.92 -13.11 19.48
N GLN A 54 10.26 -12.38 18.58
CA GLN A 54 10.84 -11.35 17.72
C GLN A 54 11.98 -11.84 16.80
N GLN A 55 11.92 -13.12 16.38
CA GLN A 55 12.90 -13.74 15.49
C GLN A 55 12.31 -13.96 14.09
N LEU A 56 12.03 -12.84 13.40
CA LEU A 56 11.28 -12.82 12.13
C LEU A 56 12.04 -13.47 10.97
N GLU A 57 13.37 -13.54 11.02
CA GLU A 57 14.19 -14.19 10.00
C GLU A 57 13.82 -15.67 9.80
N ASN A 58 13.31 -16.33 10.84
CA ASN A 58 12.92 -17.73 10.81
C ASN A 58 11.52 -17.94 10.20
N CYS A 59 10.72 -16.88 10.06
CA CYS A 59 9.30 -16.96 9.72
C CYS A 59 9.03 -17.22 8.23
N TYR A 60 9.81 -16.64 7.31
CA TYR A 60 9.55 -16.74 5.87
C TYR A 60 9.54 -18.19 5.38
N SER A 61 10.57 -18.95 5.73
CA SER A 61 10.71 -20.35 5.27
C SER A 61 9.56 -21.24 5.76
N LEU A 62 9.00 -20.94 6.94
CA LEU A 62 7.88 -21.69 7.51
C LEU A 62 6.59 -21.43 6.73
N LEU A 63 6.27 -20.16 6.46
CA LEU A 63 5.06 -19.76 5.76
C LEU A 63 5.13 -20.11 4.26
N ASP A 64 6.29 -19.90 3.61
CA ASP A 64 6.53 -20.35 2.24
C ASP A 64 6.30 -21.86 2.13
N LYS A 65 6.82 -22.64 3.08
CA LYS A 65 6.63 -24.10 3.06
C LYS A 65 5.18 -24.50 3.32
N ALA A 66 4.47 -23.81 4.22
CA ALA A 66 3.04 -24.05 4.45
C ALA A 66 2.22 -23.79 3.17
N LEU A 67 2.55 -22.71 2.45
CA LEU A 67 1.92 -22.38 1.18
C LEU A 67 2.24 -23.43 0.09
N GLU A 68 3.51 -23.82 -0.05
CA GLU A 68 3.92 -24.88 -1.00
C GLU A 68 3.18 -26.20 -0.75
N LEU A 69 3.00 -26.58 0.52
CA LEU A 69 2.27 -27.78 0.90
C LEU A 69 0.81 -27.71 0.46
N TYR A 70 0.14 -26.58 0.75
CA TYR A 70 -1.24 -26.38 0.31
C TYR A 70 -1.37 -26.49 -1.20
N LEU A 71 -0.50 -25.79 -1.96
CA LEU A 71 -0.55 -25.78 -3.42
C LEU A 71 -0.24 -27.14 -4.04
N SER A 72 0.72 -27.85 -3.47
CA SER A 72 1.09 -29.19 -3.94
C SER A 72 -0.04 -30.18 -3.69
N TYR A 73 -0.71 -30.08 -2.54
CA TYR A 73 -1.82 -30.97 -2.18
C TYR A 73 -3.09 -30.69 -2.97
N THR A 74 -3.36 -29.42 -3.28
CA THR A 74 -4.59 -28.98 -3.98
C THR A 74 -4.39 -28.79 -5.49
N LYS A 75 -3.30 -29.35 -6.04
CA LYS A 75 -2.94 -29.22 -7.46
C LYS A 75 -4.00 -29.83 -8.39
N GLU A 76 -4.59 -30.95 -7.97
CA GLU A 76 -5.68 -31.63 -8.67
C GLU A 76 -7.02 -31.21 -8.07
N GLU A 77 -8.07 -31.06 -8.88
CA GLU A 77 -9.39 -30.64 -8.39
C GLU A 77 -10.01 -31.68 -7.44
N ASP A 78 -9.71 -32.97 -7.64
CA ASP A 78 -10.21 -34.10 -6.86
C ASP A 78 -9.18 -34.63 -5.86
N TYR A 79 -8.59 -33.74 -5.06
CA TYR A 79 -7.66 -34.14 -4.01
C TYR A 79 -8.40 -34.82 -2.83
N PRO A 80 -7.77 -35.82 -2.17
CA PRO A 80 -8.40 -36.54 -1.05
C PRO A 80 -8.79 -35.62 0.10
N ASP A 81 -9.87 -35.96 0.82
CA ASP A 81 -10.24 -35.24 2.04
C ASP A 81 -9.11 -35.31 3.07
N PRO A 82 -8.58 -34.16 3.54
CA PRO A 82 -7.53 -34.19 4.53
C PRO A 82 -8.08 -34.75 5.84
N PHE A 83 -7.25 -35.44 6.61
CA PHE A 83 -7.63 -35.92 7.92
C PHE A 83 -7.38 -34.82 8.94
N ASN A 84 -8.43 -34.42 9.66
CA ASN A 84 -8.28 -33.46 10.74
C ASN A 84 -8.07 -34.19 12.07
N ILE A 85 -6.85 -34.13 12.60
CA ILE A 85 -6.49 -34.67 13.92
C ILE A 85 -6.93 -33.73 15.05
N ASP A 86 -7.48 -32.55 14.75
CA ASP A 86 -7.74 -31.54 15.77
C ASP A 86 -8.87 -31.95 16.73
N ILE A 87 -8.47 -32.63 17.81
CA ILE A 87 -9.31 -33.10 18.92
C ILE A 87 -9.85 -31.91 19.75
N PHE A 88 -9.32 -30.69 19.56
CA PHE A 88 -9.58 -29.53 20.44
C PHE A 88 -10.25 -28.33 19.76
N LEU A 89 -10.54 -28.39 18.46
CA LEU A 89 -11.47 -27.45 17.83
C LEU A 89 -12.90 -27.99 17.99
N PRO A 90 -13.84 -27.25 18.63
CA PRO A 90 -15.22 -27.70 18.78
C PRO A 90 -15.94 -27.87 17.44
N ASN A 91 -15.39 -27.32 16.35
CA ASN A 91 -15.87 -27.56 15.00
C ASN A 91 -15.28 -28.87 14.46
N LYS A 92 -16.10 -29.94 14.48
CA LYS A 92 -16.03 -31.07 13.54
C LYS A 92 -16.34 -30.62 12.10
N GLY A 93 -15.80 -29.46 11.69
CA GLY A 93 -16.04 -28.89 10.37
C GLY A 93 -15.42 -29.76 9.29
N ASN A 94 -15.98 -29.68 8.08
CA ASN A 94 -15.46 -30.32 6.88
C ASN A 94 -13.95 -30.08 6.77
N SER A 95 -13.17 -31.16 6.64
CA SER A 95 -11.72 -31.07 6.67
C SER A 95 -11.13 -30.29 5.49
N LYS A 96 -11.82 -30.24 4.34
CA LYS A 96 -11.47 -29.33 3.24
C LYS A 96 -11.59 -27.87 3.66
N ILE A 97 -12.60 -27.50 4.45
CA ILE A 97 -12.76 -26.14 4.99
C ILE A 97 -11.59 -25.80 5.92
N ASN A 98 -11.16 -26.73 6.77
CA ASN A 98 -10.00 -26.50 7.65
C ASN A 98 -8.71 -26.28 6.85
N LEU A 99 -8.55 -26.97 5.71
CA LEU A 99 -7.41 -26.77 4.82
C LEU A 99 -7.47 -25.41 4.11
N ILE A 100 -8.66 -24.96 3.70
CA ILE A 100 -8.86 -23.62 3.16
C ILE A 100 -8.57 -22.55 4.23
N ASN A 101 -9.06 -22.74 5.44
CA ASN A 101 -8.84 -21.80 6.55
C ASN A 101 -7.36 -21.71 6.93
N SER A 102 -6.63 -22.82 6.93
CA SER A 102 -5.18 -22.81 7.20
C SER A 102 -4.40 -22.11 6.08
N HIS A 103 -4.86 -22.23 4.84
CA HIS A 103 -4.31 -21.47 3.72
C HIS A 103 -4.57 -19.97 3.87
N ILE A 104 -5.82 -19.54 4.15
CA ILE A 104 -6.15 -18.13 4.41
C ILE A 104 -5.28 -17.58 5.54
N LEU A 105 -5.19 -18.30 6.66
CA LEU A 105 -4.37 -17.90 7.80
C LEU A 105 -2.88 -17.79 7.44
N THR A 106 -2.38 -18.68 6.58
CA THR A 106 -1.00 -18.60 6.07
C THR A 106 -0.81 -17.31 5.26
N LEU A 107 -1.76 -16.96 4.39
CA LEU A 107 -1.68 -15.71 3.61
C LEU A 107 -1.74 -14.47 4.49
N ASP A 108 -2.60 -14.46 5.51
CA ASP A 108 -2.71 -13.36 6.47
C ASP A 108 -1.40 -13.17 7.26
N TYR A 109 -0.78 -14.26 7.70
CA TYR A 109 0.52 -14.21 8.38
C TYR A 109 1.66 -13.80 7.45
N MET A 110 1.64 -14.22 6.18
CA MET A 110 2.59 -13.73 5.19
C MET A 110 2.44 -12.22 5.02
N LYS A 111 1.21 -11.73 4.80
CA LYS A 111 0.90 -10.29 4.72
C LYS A 111 1.39 -9.53 5.94
N LYS A 112 1.12 -10.03 7.15
CA LYS A 112 1.60 -9.41 8.40
C LYS A 112 3.13 -9.37 8.48
N LEU A 113 3.79 -10.49 8.20
CA LEU A 113 5.25 -10.59 8.18
C LEU A 113 5.86 -9.57 7.21
N TYR A 114 5.23 -9.41 6.04
CA TYR A 114 5.62 -8.46 5.02
C TYR A 114 5.44 -6.99 5.43
N CYS A 115 4.39 -6.67 6.21
CA CYS A 115 4.25 -5.34 6.81
C CYS A 115 5.35 -5.04 7.83
N LEU A 116 5.83 -6.05 8.58
CA LEU A 116 6.89 -5.89 9.57
C LEU A 116 8.28 -5.85 8.94
N GLN A 117 8.50 -6.68 7.93
CA GLN A 117 9.77 -6.82 7.23
C GLN A 117 9.49 -6.89 5.71
N PRO A 118 9.61 -5.77 4.98
CA PRO A 118 9.21 -5.69 3.57
C PRO A 118 10.21 -6.36 2.59
N THR A 119 11.07 -7.26 3.06
CA THR A 119 12.00 -8.00 2.21
C THR A 119 11.34 -9.23 1.60
N ASN A 120 11.70 -9.58 0.35
CA ASN A 120 11.35 -10.84 -0.30
C ASN A 120 9.84 -11.07 -0.56
N MET A 121 9.07 -10.01 -0.84
CA MET A 121 7.64 -10.11 -1.20
C MET A 121 7.36 -10.76 -2.56
N HIS A 122 8.35 -10.86 -3.45
CA HIS A 122 8.17 -11.23 -4.84
C HIS A 122 7.35 -12.52 -5.05
N LYS A 123 7.70 -13.60 -4.33
CA LYS A 123 7.01 -14.89 -4.46
C LYS A 123 5.54 -14.79 -4.04
N PHE A 124 5.28 -14.14 -2.92
CA PHE A 124 3.94 -13.93 -2.40
C PHE A 124 3.10 -13.05 -3.32
N VAL A 125 3.68 -11.98 -3.86
CA VAL A 125 3.00 -11.09 -4.82
C VAL A 125 2.61 -11.85 -6.10
N ILE A 126 3.53 -12.64 -6.67
CA ILE A 126 3.24 -13.49 -7.84
C ILE A 126 2.13 -14.48 -7.50
N TYR A 127 2.20 -15.09 -6.32
CA TYR A 127 1.21 -16.05 -5.86
C TYR A 127 -0.20 -15.43 -5.76
N VAL A 128 -0.34 -14.31 -5.04
CA VAL A 128 -1.62 -13.62 -4.88
C VAL A 128 -2.14 -13.12 -6.23
N HIS A 129 -1.28 -12.58 -7.09
CA HIS A 129 -1.67 -12.18 -8.46
C HIS A 129 -2.25 -13.36 -9.26
N ASN A 130 -1.60 -14.53 -9.21
CA ASN A 130 -2.09 -15.73 -9.88
C ASN A 130 -3.40 -16.24 -9.30
N LEU A 131 -3.58 -16.14 -7.98
CA LEU A 131 -4.85 -16.47 -7.31
C LEU A 131 -5.97 -15.56 -7.79
N LEU A 132 -5.73 -14.24 -7.86
CA LEU A 132 -6.68 -13.26 -8.40
C LEU A 132 -7.04 -13.58 -9.86
N ASN A 133 -6.06 -13.91 -10.70
CA ASN A 133 -6.28 -14.35 -12.09
C ASN A 133 -7.14 -15.62 -12.18
N LYS A 134 -6.90 -16.62 -11.30
CA LYS A 134 -7.71 -17.83 -11.26
C LYS A 134 -9.16 -17.50 -10.87
N GLN A 135 -9.35 -16.63 -9.87
CA GLN A 135 -10.67 -16.21 -9.41
C GLN A 135 -11.47 -15.45 -10.48
N LEU A 136 -10.81 -14.68 -11.36
CA LEU A 136 -11.49 -13.97 -12.45
C LEU A 136 -12.34 -14.88 -13.36
N LYS A 137 -11.96 -16.16 -13.47
CA LYS A 137 -12.67 -17.15 -14.29
C LYS A 137 -14.02 -17.55 -13.72
N THR A 138 -14.21 -17.43 -12.40
CA THR A 138 -15.41 -17.89 -11.70
C THR A 138 -16.15 -16.74 -11.00
N ILE A 139 -15.52 -15.58 -10.83
CA ILE A 139 -16.08 -14.46 -10.06
C ILE A 139 -17.39 -13.92 -10.64
N LYS A 140 -17.56 -13.97 -11.96
CA LYS A 140 -18.77 -13.50 -12.65
C LYS A 140 -19.99 -14.38 -12.39
N ASP A 141 -19.76 -15.66 -12.09
CA ASP A 141 -20.81 -16.65 -11.82
C ASP A 141 -21.09 -16.78 -10.31
N SER A 142 -20.38 -16.02 -9.48
CA SER A 142 -20.56 -16.04 -8.03
C SER A 142 -21.87 -15.37 -7.63
N THR A 143 -22.64 -16.06 -6.79
CA THR A 143 -23.81 -15.49 -6.10
C THR A 143 -23.43 -14.61 -4.90
N GLU A 144 -22.15 -14.63 -4.51
CA GLU A 144 -21.64 -13.91 -3.35
C GLU A 144 -21.00 -12.58 -3.75
N ASN A 145 -21.78 -11.50 -3.69
CA ASN A 145 -21.34 -10.17 -4.08
C ASN A 145 -20.08 -9.69 -3.33
N HIS A 146 -19.89 -10.09 -2.06
CA HIS A 146 -18.75 -9.64 -1.24
C HIS A 146 -17.38 -10.03 -1.82
N ILE A 147 -17.33 -11.06 -2.67
CA ILE A 147 -16.09 -11.49 -3.34
C ILE A 147 -15.51 -10.37 -4.23
N PHE A 148 -16.35 -9.52 -4.83
CA PHE A 148 -15.85 -8.38 -5.61
C PHE A 148 -15.04 -7.40 -4.76
N LEU A 149 -15.48 -7.11 -3.53
CA LEU A 149 -14.73 -6.23 -2.62
C LEU A 149 -13.43 -6.87 -2.14
N CYS A 150 -13.46 -8.13 -1.73
CA CYS A 150 -12.24 -8.83 -1.30
C CYS A 150 -11.21 -8.90 -2.43
N TRP A 151 -11.66 -9.14 -3.67
CA TRP A 151 -10.79 -9.11 -4.84
C TRP A 151 -10.21 -7.72 -5.08
N ALA A 152 -11.05 -6.67 -4.99
CA ALA A 152 -10.63 -5.29 -5.15
C ALA A 152 -9.55 -4.90 -4.13
N GLU A 153 -9.77 -5.22 -2.85
CA GLU A 153 -8.84 -4.95 -1.76
C GLU A 153 -7.50 -5.67 -1.98
N ALA A 154 -7.51 -6.96 -2.32
CA ALA A 154 -6.29 -7.71 -2.59
C ALA A 154 -5.51 -7.15 -3.79
N SER A 155 -6.19 -6.76 -4.89
CA SER A 155 -5.52 -6.12 -6.03
C SER A 155 -4.96 -4.73 -5.66
N ALA A 156 -5.70 -3.94 -4.89
CA ALA A 156 -5.28 -2.65 -4.38
C ALA A 156 -4.03 -2.77 -3.49
N GLU A 157 -3.96 -3.77 -2.61
CA GLU A 157 -2.79 -4.01 -1.77
C GLU A 157 -1.54 -4.42 -2.57
N LEU A 158 -1.69 -5.27 -3.60
CA LEU A 158 -0.57 -5.59 -4.50
C LEU A 158 -0.01 -4.35 -5.20
N SER A 159 -0.86 -3.36 -5.51
CA SER A 159 -0.40 -2.11 -6.12
C SER A 159 0.59 -1.34 -5.25
N ILE A 160 0.47 -1.44 -3.91
CA ILE A 160 1.39 -0.81 -2.96
C ILE A 160 2.80 -1.36 -3.15
N TYR A 161 2.92 -2.69 -3.25
CA TYR A 161 4.20 -3.35 -3.49
C TYR A 161 4.82 -2.89 -4.82
N PHE A 162 4.03 -2.84 -5.90
CA PHE A 162 4.52 -2.38 -7.20
C PHE A 162 4.95 -0.91 -7.17
N LEU A 163 4.21 -0.05 -6.47
CA LEU A 163 4.56 1.35 -6.28
C LEU A 163 5.92 1.50 -5.59
N TYR A 164 6.14 0.82 -4.46
CA TYR A 164 7.44 0.87 -3.76
C TYR A 164 8.59 0.21 -4.53
N SER A 165 8.26 -0.65 -5.50
CA SER A 165 9.22 -1.27 -6.42
C SER A 165 9.42 -0.47 -7.72
N ASN A 166 8.88 0.74 -7.84
CA ASN A 166 8.89 1.57 -9.06
C ASN A 166 8.29 0.89 -10.31
N ARG A 167 7.42 -0.10 -10.12
CA ARG A 167 6.69 -0.83 -11.19
C ARG A 167 5.35 -0.15 -11.47
N PHE A 168 5.41 1.04 -12.06
CA PHE A 168 4.26 1.93 -12.26
C PHE A 168 3.18 1.35 -13.19
N MET A 169 3.55 0.54 -14.18
CA MET A 169 2.58 -0.08 -15.08
C MET A 169 1.71 -1.10 -14.33
N GLU A 170 2.33 -1.99 -13.57
CA GLU A 170 1.65 -3.01 -12.78
C GLU A 170 0.83 -2.38 -11.66
N ALA A 171 1.37 -1.40 -10.94
CA ALA A 171 0.62 -0.64 -9.95
C ALA A 171 -0.67 -0.05 -10.53
N LYS A 172 -0.57 0.63 -11.68
CA LYS A 172 -1.72 1.24 -12.37
C LYS A 172 -2.76 0.21 -12.78
N ILE A 173 -2.33 -0.91 -13.37
CA ILE A 173 -3.21 -2.00 -13.79
C ILE A 173 -3.95 -2.59 -12.58
N HIS A 174 -3.25 -2.79 -11.46
CA HIS A 174 -3.83 -3.32 -10.23
C HIS A 174 -4.81 -2.35 -9.55
N ILE A 175 -4.52 -1.05 -9.51
CA ILE A 175 -5.46 -0.05 -8.99
C ILE A 175 -6.70 0.04 -9.89
N ALA A 176 -6.52 0.10 -11.22
CA ALA A 176 -7.64 0.13 -12.16
C ALA A 176 -8.52 -1.13 -12.09
N ALA A 177 -7.91 -2.29 -11.86
CA ALA A 177 -8.65 -3.54 -11.67
C ALA A 177 -9.42 -3.57 -10.35
N ALA A 178 -8.84 -3.02 -9.27
CA ALA A 178 -9.55 -2.85 -8.01
C ALA A 178 -10.76 -1.91 -8.21
N GLU A 179 -10.58 -0.79 -8.91
CA GLU A 179 -11.68 0.13 -9.22
C GLU A 179 -12.78 -0.55 -10.04
N TYR A 180 -12.42 -1.30 -11.08
CA TYR A 180 -13.38 -2.10 -11.84
C TYR A 180 -14.21 -3.02 -10.94
N MET A 181 -13.56 -3.75 -10.03
CA MET A 181 -14.28 -4.65 -9.13
C MET A 181 -15.18 -3.92 -8.15
N THR A 182 -14.79 -2.73 -7.65
CA THR A 182 -15.71 -1.91 -6.84
C THR A 182 -16.92 -1.43 -7.63
N VAL A 183 -16.77 -1.13 -8.92
CA VAL A 183 -17.90 -0.80 -9.80
C VAL A 183 -18.82 -2.02 -9.95
N MET A 184 -18.27 -3.22 -10.16
CA MET A 184 -19.05 -4.45 -10.24
C MET A 184 -19.81 -4.73 -8.94
N TYR A 185 -19.16 -4.55 -7.79
CA TYR A 185 -19.81 -4.64 -6.49
C TYR A 185 -20.95 -3.62 -6.35
N ARG A 186 -20.73 -2.36 -6.71
CA ARG A 186 -21.75 -1.32 -6.64
C ARG A 186 -22.95 -1.63 -7.52
N ILE A 187 -22.72 -2.15 -8.73
CA ILE A 187 -23.80 -2.60 -9.62
C ILE A 187 -24.61 -3.69 -8.92
N SER A 188 -23.93 -4.69 -8.32
CA SER A 188 -24.60 -5.78 -7.61
C SER A 188 -25.47 -5.29 -6.44
N LEU A 189 -25.02 -4.28 -5.69
CA LEU A 189 -25.78 -3.65 -4.61
C LEU A 189 -27.02 -2.89 -5.11
N ILE A 190 -26.97 -2.34 -6.33
CA ILE A 190 -28.11 -1.60 -6.90
C ILE A 190 -29.17 -2.56 -7.41
N THR A 191 -28.75 -3.69 -8.01
CA THR A 191 -29.63 -4.68 -8.64
C THR A 191 -30.30 -5.62 -7.65
N ASP A 192 -29.70 -5.85 -6.49
CA ASP A 192 -30.25 -6.70 -5.43
C ASP A 192 -30.82 -5.83 -4.29
N LEU A 193 -32.16 -5.77 -4.20
CA LEU A 193 -32.87 -4.95 -3.23
C LEU A 193 -32.67 -5.43 -1.78
N ASP A 194 -32.42 -6.73 -1.58
CA ASP A 194 -32.15 -7.33 -0.27
C ASP A 194 -30.67 -7.21 0.12
N ALA A 195 -29.79 -6.85 -0.83
CA ALA A 195 -28.37 -6.63 -0.57
C ALA A 195 -28.03 -5.23 -0.04
N LYS A 196 -28.97 -4.29 0.05
CA LYS A 196 -28.71 -2.94 0.58
C LYS A 196 -28.75 -2.92 2.11
N SER A 197 -27.68 -3.37 2.74
CA SER A 197 -27.43 -3.07 4.16
C SER A 197 -26.48 -1.89 4.30
N GLU A 198 -26.62 -1.14 5.40
CA GLU A 198 -25.74 -0.03 5.75
C GLU A 198 -24.28 -0.51 5.86
N GLU A 199 -24.06 -1.70 6.43
CA GLU A 199 -22.74 -2.36 6.51
C GLU A 199 -22.11 -2.61 5.14
N LYS A 200 -22.87 -3.12 4.17
CA LYS A 200 -22.35 -3.39 2.82
C LYS A 200 -21.98 -2.11 2.09
N MET A 201 -22.74 -1.03 2.29
CA MET A 201 -22.44 0.29 1.73
C MET A 201 -21.21 0.90 2.41
N TYR A 202 -21.10 0.77 3.73
CA TYR A 202 -19.92 1.20 4.49
C TYR A 202 -18.64 0.49 4.00
N ASN A 203 -18.68 -0.83 3.84
CA ASN A 203 -17.55 -1.61 3.33
C ASN A 203 -17.17 -1.21 1.89
N TYR A 204 -18.14 -0.94 1.02
CA TYR A 204 -17.88 -0.37 -0.31
C TYR A 204 -17.14 0.97 -0.21
N HIS A 205 -17.62 1.87 0.65
CA HIS A 205 -17.00 3.18 0.82
C HIS A 205 -15.57 3.08 1.34
N LEU A 206 -15.29 2.19 2.29
CA LEU A 206 -13.93 1.97 2.79
C LEU A 206 -12.97 1.55 1.67
N VAL A 207 -13.33 0.55 0.87
CA VAL A 207 -12.49 0.08 -0.24
C VAL A 207 -12.36 1.14 -1.33
N TYR A 208 -13.44 1.85 -1.65
CA TYR A 208 -13.42 2.94 -2.62
C TYR A 208 -12.48 4.09 -2.19
N MET A 209 -12.53 4.49 -0.92
CA MET A 209 -11.63 5.52 -0.39
C MET A 209 -10.18 5.06 -0.37
N PHE A 210 -9.94 3.78 -0.07
CA PHE A 210 -8.61 3.19 -0.17
C PHE A 210 -8.06 3.23 -1.61
N ILE A 211 -8.87 2.91 -2.61
CA ILE A 211 -8.48 3.01 -4.03
C ILE A 211 -8.17 4.46 -4.44
N ASN A 212 -9.00 5.42 -4.02
CA ASN A 212 -8.74 6.84 -4.25
C ASN A 212 -7.40 7.29 -3.63
N GLN A 213 -7.10 6.84 -2.41
CA GLN A 213 -5.83 7.11 -1.76
C GLN A 213 -4.65 6.52 -2.55
N LEU A 214 -4.81 5.31 -3.11
CA LEU A 214 -3.78 4.67 -3.95
C LEU A 214 -3.57 5.41 -5.26
N TRP A 215 -4.61 5.89 -5.93
CA TRP A 215 -4.47 6.74 -7.11
C TRP A 215 -3.74 8.05 -6.81
N ALA A 216 -4.02 8.67 -5.67
CA ALA A 216 -3.29 9.85 -5.22
C ALA A 216 -1.81 9.54 -4.93
N MET A 217 -1.54 8.45 -4.20
CA MET A 217 -0.16 7.98 -3.93
C MET A 217 0.59 7.69 -5.22
N TYR A 218 -0.06 7.02 -6.18
CA TYR A 218 0.47 6.73 -7.51
C TYR A 218 0.94 8.00 -8.20
N GLY A 219 0.08 9.03 -8.29
CA GLY A 219 0.44 10.29 -8.93
C GLY A 219 1.57 11.02 -8.22
N ILE A 220 1.56 11.06 -6.88
CA ILE A 220 2.63 11.67 -6.08
C ILE A 220 3.97 10.97 -6.33
N MET A 221 3.99 9.63 -6.32
CA MET A 221 5.20 8.84 -6.55
C MET A 221 5.70 8.96 -7.99
N LEU A 222 4.79 9.05 -8.97
CA LEU A 222 5.16 9.28 -10.36
C LEU A 222 5.82 10.66 -10.54
N LEU A 223 5.24 11.72 -9.96
CA LEU A 223 5.81 13.06 -10.00
C LEU A 223 7.19 13.11 -9.33
N ARG A 224 7.31 12.49 -8.14
CA ARG A 224 8.58 12.36 -7.42
C ARG A 224 9.65 11.67 -8.28
N SER A 225 9.31 10.50 -8.81
CA SER A 225 10.27 9.68 -9.54
C SER A 225 10.66 10.31 -10.88
N SER A 226 9.72 11.01 -11.52
CA SER A 226 10.00 11.81 -12.72
C SER A 226 10.98 12.95 -12.43
N LYS A 227 10.80 13.65 -11.30
CA LYS A 227 11.75 14.66 -10.81
C LYS A 227 13.13 14.05 -10.54
N GLU A 228 13.20 12.94 -9.80
CA GLU A 228 14.46 12.28 -9.46
C GLU A 228 15.22 11.85 -10.73
N ARG A 229 14.53 11.27 -11.71
CA ARG A 229 15.12 10.90 -13.00
C ARG A 229 15.66 12.11 -13.77
N LEU A 230 14.94 13.23 -13.79
CA LEU A 230 15.41 14.47 -14.43
C LEU A 230 16.66 15.04 -13.73
N LEU A 231 16.75 14.94 -12.40
CA LEU A 231 17.93 15.34 -11.64
C LEU A 231 19.12 14.42 -11.93
N GLN A 232 18.90 13.10 -11.99
CA GLN A 232 19.94 12.13 -12.34
C GLN A 232 20.47 12.34 -13.77
N HIS A 233 19.62 12.68 -14.74
CA HIS A 233 20.10 13.04 -16.09
C HIS A 233 20.93 14.33 -16.10
N LYS A 234 20.70 15.27 -15.16
CA LYS A 234 21.53 16.47 -14.99
C LYS A 234 22.89 16.13 -14.36
N SER A 235 22.96 15.14 -13.45
CA SER A 235 24.20 14.71 -12.79
C SER A 235 25.01 13.67 -13.58
N ASN A 236 24.36 12.73 -14.28
CA ASN A 236 25.04 11.63 -14.99
C ASN A 236 25.66 12.06 -16.33
N LYS A 237 25.55 13.34 -16.71
CA LYS A 237 26.47 13.92 -17.70
C LYS A 237 27.91 14.03 -17.18
N SER A 238 28.21 13.69 -15.91
CA SER A 238 29.55 13.80 -15.33
C SER A 238 30.15 12.51 -14.73
N CYS A 239 29.51 11.34 -14.78
CA CYS A 239 30.11 10.11 -14.22
C CYS A 239 29.78 8.85 -15.04
N GLU A 240 30.80 8.30 -15.70
CA GLU A 240 30.81 6.94 -16.26
C GLU A 240 30.87 5.92 -15.11
N VAL A 241 29.97 4.93 -15.06
CA VAL A 241 30.14 3.77 -14.18
C VAL A 241 29.79 2.47 -14.93
N ASN A 242 30.70 1.51 -14.73
CA ASN A 242 30.84 0.24 -15.39
C ASN A 242 29.75 -0.78 -15.02
N ASN A 243 29.23 -1.46 -16.03
CA ASN A 243 28.35 -2.62 -15.90
C ASN A 243 29.18 -3.90 -15.80
N THR A 244 29.06 -4.64 -14.69
CA THR A 244 29.32 -6.08 -14.67
C THR A 244 28.41 -6.75 -13.64
N GLU A 245 27.36 -7.43 -14.09
CA GLU A 245 26.56 -8.33 -13.26
C GLU A 245 26.41 -9.71 -13.92
N SER A 246 26.45 -10.73 -13.04
CA SER A 246 26.70 -12.14 -13.27
C SER A 246 25.46 -12.92 -13.73
N GLU A 247 25.67 -13.93 -14.60
CA GLU A 247 24.67 -14.75 -15.30
C GLU A 247 23.65 -15.50 -14.41
N CYS A 248 23.92 -15.66 -13.11
CA CYS A 248 23.01 -16.35 -12.18
C CYS A 248 21.85 -15.43 -11.71
N HIS A 249 22.07 -14.10 -11.67
CA HIS A 249 21.04 -13.11 -11.34
C HIS A 249 20.01 -12.95 -12.48
N LEU A 250 20.44 -13.16 -13.72
CA LEU A 250 19.61 -12.96 -14.91
C LEU A 250 18.38 -13.87 -14.98
N LYS A 251 18.38 -15.06 -14.37
CA LYS A 251 17.20 -15.97 -14.37
C LYS A 251 16.14 -15.54 -13.35
N LEU A 252 16.55 -15.12 -12.16
CA LEU A 252 15.63 -14.62 -11.13
C LEU A 252 15.08 -13.24 -11.53
N GLU A 253 15.92 -12.37 -12.09
CA GLU A 253 15.49 -11.10 -12.69
C GLU A 253 14.49 -11.31 -13.83
N LYS A 254 14.70 -12.28 -14.73
CA LYS A 254 13.79 -12.57 -15.84
C LYS A 254 12.38 -12.99 -15.38
N GLU A 255 12.26 -13.69 -14.25
CA GLU A 255 10.96 -14.07 -13.70
C GLU A 255 10.31 -12.92 -12.92
N ILE A 256 11.12 -12.11 -12.20
CA ILE A 256 10.69 -10.88 -11.53
C ILE A 256 10.21 -9.81 -12.52
N MET A 257 10.81 -9.77 -13.72
CA MET A 257 10.54 -8.79 -14.79
C MET A 257 9.30 -9.12 -15.63
N LYS A 258 8.66 -10.30 -15.47
CA LYS A 258 7.42 -10.58 -16.20
C LYS A 258 6.32 -9.62 -15.71
N PRO A 259 5.64 -8.90 -16.62
CA PRO A 259 4.53 -8.03 -16.25
C PRO A 259 3.40 -8.85 -15.62
N LEU A 260 3.02 -8.52 -14.39
CA LEU A 260 1.89 -9.12 -13.70
C LEU A 260 0.64 -8.30 -14.06
N THR A 261 -0.13 -8.80 -15.03
CA THR A 261 -1.27 -8.10 -15.63
C THR A 261 -2.49 -9.01 -15.74
N PHE A 262 -3.68 -8.41 -15.89
CA PHE A 262 -4.96 -9.13 -15.98
C PHE A 262 -5.44 -9.21 -17.44
N VAL A 263 -5.03 -10.26 -18.16
CA VAL A 263 -5.39 -10.46 -19.57
C VAL A 263 -6.92 -10.51 -19.76
N ASP A 264 -7.62 -11.21 -18.88
CA ASP A 264 -9.07 -11.38 -18.95
C ASP A 264 -9.86 -10.08 -18.70
N LEU A 265 -9.23 -9.05 -18.14
CA LEU A 265 -9.83 -7.74 -17.90
C LEU A 265 -9.34 -6.65 -18.87
N GLU A 266 -8.41 -6.94 -19.79
CA GLU A 266 -7.69 -5.90 -20.56
C GLU A 266 -8.65 -4.91 -21.26
N LYS A 267 -9.74 -5.41 -21.85
CA LYS A 267 -10.74 -4.58 -22.54
C LYS A 267 -11.50 -3.66 -21.57
N ASP A 268 -11.90 -4.19 -20.42
CA ASP A 268 -12.63 -3.45 -19.39
C ASP A 268 -11.72 -2.39 -18.75
N LEU A 269 -10.46 -2.77 -18.46
CA LEU A 269 -9.47 -1.87 -17.89
C LEU A 269 -9.09 -0.74 -18.83
N LYS A 270 -9.01 -0.97 -20.15
CA LYS A 270 -8.74 0.12 -21.12
C LYS A 270 -9.73 1.28 -20.99
N ARG A 271 -11.00 1.00 -20.66
CA ARG A 271 -12.00 2.05 -20.46
C ARG A 271 -11.72 2.85 -19.20
N ILE A 272 -11.38 2.19 -18.09
CA ILE A 272 -11.06 2.84 -16.81
C ILE A 272 -9.75 3.62 -16.94
N ILE A 273 -8.67 2.93 -17.31
CA ILE A 273 -7.31 3.46 -17.46
C ILE A 273 -7.25 4.73 -18.32
N LYS A 274 -8.07 4.83 -19.37
CA LYS A 274 -8.14 6.03 -20.23
C LYS A 274 -8.41 7.32 -19.46
N TYR A 275 -9.05 7.25 -18.30
CA TYR A 275 -9.37 8.40 -17.46
C TYR A 275 -8.36 8.67 -16.34
N HIS A 276 -7.29 7.86 -16.22
CA HIS A 276 -6.31 7.95 -15.14
C HIS A 276 -4.92 8.35 -15.64
N ILE A 277 -3.97 8.38 -14.69
CA ILE A 277 -2.60 8.86 -14.86
C ILE A 277 -1.79 7.92 -15.77
N THR A 278 -0.84 8.48 -16.52
CA THR A 278 0.15 7.74 -17.31
C THR A 278 1.05 6.85 -16.43
N ASP A 279 1.55 5.75 -16.97
CA ASP A 279 2.51 4.85 -16.34
C ASP A 279 3.96 5.13 -16.72
N ILE A 280 4.17 6.16 -17.53
CA ILE A 280 5.50 6.60 -17.96
C ILE A 280 5.85 7.88 -17.19
N TYR A 281 7.13 8.02 -16.87
CA TYR A 281 7.66 9.26 -16.29
C TYR A 281 7.31 10.48 -17.14
N VAL A 282 6.93 11.56 -16.46
CA VAL A 282 6.43 12.79 -17.08
C VAL A 282 7.45 13.91 -17.05
N SER A 283 7.52 14.66 -18.14
CA SER A 283 8.32 15.89 -18.25
C SER A 283 7.55 17.06 -18.83
N ASP A 284 6.42 16.79 -19.48
CA ASP A 284 5.54 17.83 -20.02
C ASP A 284 4.68 18.46 -18.91
N LEU A 285 4.58 19.79 -18.92
CA LEU A 285 3.90 20.53 -17.86
C LEU A 285 2.37 20.33 -17.90
N ASP A 286 1.77 20.13 -19.07
CA ASP A 286 0.32 19.98 -19.20
C ASP A 286 -0.13 18.61 -18.70
N ASP A 287 0.61 17.55 -19.01
CA ASP A 287 0.41 16.23 -18.39
C ASP A 287 0.55 16.30 -16.87
N ILE A 288 1.56 17.01 -16.37
CA ILE A 288 1.83 17.16 -14.94
C ILE A 288 0.70 17.91 -14.22
N LYS A 289 0.11 18.94 -14.84
CA LYS A 289 -1.06 19.63 -14.28
C LYS A 289 -2.27 18.70 -14.17
N ILE A 290 -2.51 17.86 -15.17
CA ILE A 290 -3.61 16.88 -15.14
C ILE A 290 -3.40 15.91 -13.98
N ILE A 291 -2.19 15.37 -13.84
CA ILE A 291 -1.82 14.46 -12.75
C ILE A 291 -2.04 15.13 -11.40
N PHE A 292 -1.49 16.34 -11.24
CA PHE A 292 -1.60 17.10 -9.99
C PHE A 292 -3.06 17.41 -9.63
N GLY A 293 -3.87 17.83 -10.60
CA GLY A 293 -5.29 18.11 -10.40
C GLY A 293 -6.08 16.87 -9.96
N ASN A 294 -5.83 15.73 -10.59
CA ASN A 294 -6.47 14.46 -10.21
C ASN A 294 -6.04 14.02 -8.81
N VAL A 295 -4.75 14.12 -8.48
CA VAL A 295 -4.22 13.81 -7.15
C VAL A 295 -4.93 14.63 -6.07
N LEU A 296 -5.05 15.95 -6.26
CA LEU A 296 -5.75 16.80 -5.30
C LEU A 296 -7.23 16.43 -5.18
N LYS A 297 -7.90 16.15 -6.30
CA LYS A 297 -9.31 15.72 -6.28
C LYS A 297 -9.52 14.45 -5.45
N TRP A 298 -8.71 13.41 -5.66
CA TRP A 298 -8.82 12.17 -4.88
C TRP A 298 -8.51 12.40 -3.40
N LEU A 299 -7.47 13.19 -3.08
CA LEU A 299 -7.14 13.52 -1.69
C LEU A 299 -8.25 14.33 -1.01
N ASP A 300 -8.89 15.26 -1.71
CA ASP A 300 -10.02 16.02 -1.19
C ASP A 300 -11.22 15.11 -0.90
N GLU A 301 -11.56 14.19 -1.81
CA GLU A 301 -12.63 13.20 -1.59
C GLU A 301 -12.36 12.34 -0.34
N VAL A 302 -11.13 11.84 -0.20
CA VAL A 302 -10.71 11.01 0.94
C VAL A 302 -10.67 11.83 2.24
N PHE A 303 -10.21 13.08 2.19
CA PHE A 303 -10.21 13.98 3.34
C PHE A 303 -11.63 14.22 3.86
N MET A 304 -12.58 14.51 2.95
CA MET A 304 -13.97 14.78 3.32
C MET A 304 -14.62 13.55 3.96
N HIS A 305 -14.36 12.35 3.44
CA HIS A 305 -14.82 11.11 4.07
C HIS A 305 -14.33 10.97 5.52
N PHE A 306 -13.02 11.14 5.75
CA PHE A 306 -12.47 11.01 7.11
C PHE A 306 -12.91 12.14 8.04
N LYS A 307 -13.24 13.31 7.49
CA LYS A 307 -13.86 14.41 8.23
C LYS A 307 -15.26 14.02 8.71
N GLU A 308 -16.09 13.48 7.83
CA GLU A 308 -17.45 13.03 8.16
C GLU A 308 -17.45 11.92 9.22
N THR A 309 -16.46 11.02 9.18
CA THR A 309 -16.30 9.94 10.18
C THR A 309 -15.52 10.36 11.43
N ASN A 310 -15.16 11.63 11.57
CA ASN A 310 -14.39 12.19 12.70
C ASN A 310 -13.06 11.46 12.98
N GLN A 311 -12.35 11.06 11.91
CA GLN A 311 -11.07 10.33 12.01
C GLN A 311 -9.88 11.26 11.84
N PHE A 312 -9.30 11.70 12.95
CA PHE A 312 -8.22 12.70 12.97
C PHE A 312 -6.92 12.25 12.29
N ILE A 313 -6.39 11.07 12.62
CA ILE A 313 -5.08 10.63 12.14
C ILE A 313 -5.06 10.51 10.60
N PRO A 314 -6.05 9.87 9.94
CA PRO A 314 -6.15 9.85 8.49
C PRO A 314 -6.23 11.25 7.86
N GLN A 315 -7.01 12.18 8.45
CA GLN A 315 -7.10 13.56 7.96
C GLN A 315 -5.71 14.23 7.90
N VAL A 316 -4.90 14.10 8.96
CA VAL A 316 -3.53 14.63 9.01
C VAL A 316 -2.65 14.01 7.92
N GLN A 317 -2.73 12.69 7.73
CA GLN A 317 -1.95 11.99 6.70
C GLN A 317 -2.29 12.47 5.29
N ILE A 318 -3.57 12.72 5.01
CA ILE A 318 -4.04 13.23 3.72
C ILE A 318 -3.52 14.66 3.47
N ILE A 319 -3.55 15.55 4.46
CA ILE A 319 -2.99 16.91 4.34
C ILE A 319 -1.48 16.86 4.03
N LEU A 320 -0.73 15.97 4.70
CA LEU A 320 0.69 15.78 4.40
C LEU A 320 0.91 15.26 2.97
N CYS A 321 0.02 14.41 2.45
CA CYS A 321 0.07 13.96 1.06
C CYS A 321 -0.23 15.09 0.07
N MET A 322 -1.21 15.95 0.37
CA MET A 322 -1.47 17.16 -0.44
C MET A 322 -0.23 18.05 -0.49
N SER A 323 0.42 18.30 0.66
CA SER A 323 1.67 19.07 0.71
C SER A 323 2.77 18.46 -0.18
N LYS A 324 2.96 17.13 -0.11
CA LYS A 324 3.90 16.40 -0.98
C LYS A 324 3.56 16.56 -2.46
N ALA A 325 2.28 16.53 -2.83
CA ALA A 325 1.86 16.75 -4.21
C ALA A 325 2.28 18.13 -4.72
N TYR A 326 2.03 19.20 -3.93
CA TYR A 326 2.48 20.57 -4.26
C TYR A 326 4.00 20.64 -4.37
N LYS A 327 4.73 20.02 -3.42
CA LYS A 327 6.20 19.98 -3.41
C LYS A 327 6.82 19.33 -4.64
N TYR A 328 6.20 18.29 -5.20
CA TYR A 328 6.69 17.69 -6.44
C TYR A 328 6.24 18.45 -7.67
N TYR A 329 4.99 18.94 -7.69
CA TYR A 329 4.46 19.74 -8.78
C TYR A 329 5.29 21.01 -9.04
N VAL A 330 5.68 21.74 -7.98
CA VAL A 330 6.41 23.01 -8.10
C VAL A 330 7.74 22.86 -8.86
N TYR A 331 8.39 21.69 -8.82
CA TYR A 331 9.64 21.45 -9.54
C TYR A 331 9.50 21.62 -11.05
N PHE A 332 8.35 21.29 -11.60
CA PHE A 332 8.09 21.32 -13.04
C PHE A 332 7.57 22.69 -13.51
N VAL A 333 7.28 23.60 -12.58
CA VAL A 333 6.84 24.95 -12.89
C VAL A 333 8.06 25.78 -13.30
N GLY A 334 8.08 26.26 -14.55
CA GLY A 334 9.30 26.78 -15.16
C GLY A 334 9.90 28.07 -14.57
N SER A 335 9.08 29.04 -14.13
CA SER A 335 9.60 30.33 -13.61
C SER A 335 9.48 30.42 -12.09
N LYS A 336 10.49 31.02 -11.42
CA LYS A 336 10.51 31.27 -9.96
C LYS A 336 9.25 32.00 -9.49
N SER A 337 8.82 33.03 -10.20
CA SER A 337 7.57 33.75 -9.93
C SER A 337 6.32 32.88 -9.93
N LYS A 338 6.24 31.86 -10.79
CA LYS A 338 5.13 30.89 -10.79
C LYS A 338 5.29 29.86 -9.68
N GLN A 339 6.52 29.43 -9.39
CA GLN A 339 6.81 28.53 -8.27
C GLN A 339 6.41 29.15 -6.93
N ILE A 340 6.74 30.43 -6.72
CA ILE A 340 6.33 31.23 -5.57
C ILE A 340 4.80 31.19 -5.40
N LYS A 341 4.05 31.47 -6.47
CA LYS A 341 2.57 31.41 -6.43
C LYS A 341 2.05 30.04 -6.01
N VAL A 342 2.65 28.96 -6.50
CA VAL A 342 2.26 27.59 -6.13
C VAL A 342 2.54 27.31 -4.65
N ILE A 343 3.71 27.71 -4.14
CA ILE A 343 4.08 27.50 -2.73
C ILE A 343 3.23 28.38 -1.81
N GLU A 344 2.86 29.58 -2.23
CA GLU A 344 1.90 30.43 -1.50
C GLU A 344 0.53 29.77 -1.39
N VAL A 345 0.04 29.14 -2.47
CA VAL A 345 -1.21 28.35 -2.42
C VAL A 345 -1.06 27.17 -1.46
N GLN A 346 0.06 26.43 -1.51
CA GLN A 346 0.35 25.34 -0.58
C GLN A 346 0.35 25.82 0.88
N THR A 347 0.99 26.95 1.16
CA THR A 347 1.08 27.57 2.50
C THR A 347 -0.31 27.94 3.01
N LYS A 348 -1.13 28.57 2.17
CA LYS A 348 -2.51 28.94 2.52
C LYS A 348 -3.36 27.71 2.82
N MET A 349 -3.20 26.65 2.02
CA MET A 349 -3.87 25.36 2.21
C MET A 349 -3.49 24.74 3.56
N LEU A 350 -2.18 24.59 3.84
CA LEU A 350 -1.68 24.01 5.09
C LEU A 350 -2.19 24.77 6.31
N LYS A 351 -2.06 26.10 6.31
CA LYS A 351 -2.59 26.95 7.40
C LYS A 351 -4.07 26.74 7.65
N LYS A 352 -4.87 26.71 6.58
CA LYS A 352 -6.32 26.55 6.68
C LYS A 352 -6.63 25.24 7.40
N TYR A 353 -6.03 24.13 6.97
CA TYR A 353 -6.28 22.83 7.59
C TYR A 353 -5.74 22.73 9.01
N ILE A 354 -4.54 23.26 9.29
CA ILE A 354 -3.98 23.30 10.65
C ILE A 354 -4.93 24.04 11.59
N ASN A 355 -5.38 25.24 11.21
CA ASN A 355 -6.30 26.02 12.03
C ASN A 355 -7.64 25.29 12.26
N THR A 356 -8.18 24.66 11.21
CA THR A 356 -9.40 23.84 11.35
C THR A 356 -9.19 22.69 12.32
N LEU A 357 -8.14 21.90 12.13
CA LEU A 357 -7.85 20.75 12.99
C LEU A 357 -7.53 21.15 14.43
N SER A 358 -6.75 22.21 14.64
CA SER A 358 -6.46 22.74 15.98
C SER A 358 -7.69 23.31 16.69
N SER A 359 -8.74 23.68 15.95
CA SER A 359 -10.01 24.09 16.56
C SER A 359 -10.93 22.91 16.87
N GLU A 360 -10.91 21.88 16.03
CA GLU A 360 -11.76 20.68 16.13
C GLU A 360 -11.18 19.65 17.13
N TYR A 361 -9.85 19.58 17.29
CA TYR A 361 -9.15 18.59 18.09
C TYR A 361 -8.15 19.23 19.07
N ASN A 362 -8.39 19.05 20.38
CA ASN A 362 -7.66 19.73 21.45
C ASN A 362 -7.02 18.79 22.49
N ALA A 363 -6.94 17.49 22.21
CA ALA A 363 -6.39 16.50 23.14
C ALA A 363 -4.88 16.24 22.91
N LEU A 364 -4.25 15.64 23.93
CA LEU A 364 -2.79 15.45 24.02
C LEU A 364 -2.22 14.54 22.89
N PRO A 365 -2.85 13.41 22.50
CA PRO A 365 -2.36 12.58 21.40
C PRO A 365 -2.33 13.30 20.04
N GLU A 366 -3.31 14.18 19.79
CA GLU A 366 -3.48 14.91 18.53
C GLU A 366 -2.39 15.97 18.34
N TYR A 367 -1.87 16.51 19.45
CA TYR A 367 -0.80 17.50 19.45
C TYR A 367 0.46 17.00 18.71
N HIS A 368 0.83 15.73 18.86
CA HIS A 368 1.98 15.14 18.16
C HIS A 368 1.82 15.14 16.63
N TYR A 369 0.60 15.02 16.13
CA TYR A 369 0.31 15.04 14.71
C TYR A 369 0.17 16.46 14.16
N LEU A 370 -0.41 17.38 14.95
CA LEU A 370 -0.41 18.82 14.62
C LEU A 370 1.02 19.36 14.51
N LYS A 371 1.94 18.93 15.39
CA LYS A 371 3.37 19.24 15.28
C LYS A 371 3.97 18.85 13.93
N LYS A 372 3.59 17.68 13.38
CA LYS A 372 4.06 17.25 12.06
C LYS A 372 3.56 18.18 10.95
N LEU A 373 2.34 18.69 11.06
CA LEU A 373 1.80 19.66 10.10
C LEU A 373 2.49 21.03 10.23
N ASN A 374 2.73 21.51 11.45
CA ASN A 374 3.45 22.76 11.69
C ASN A 374 4.89 22.67 11.15
N PHE A 375 5.55 21.53 11.36
CA PHE A 375 6.87 21.28 10.79
C PHE A 375 6.86 21.29 9.24
N GLU A 376 5.87 20.65 8.61
CA GLU A 376 5.72 20.71 7.14
C GLU A 376 5.44 22.14 6.65
N LEU A 377 4.64 22.92 7.40
CA LEU A 377 4.40 24.34 7.10
C LEU A 377 5.68 25.18 7.24
N ALA A 378 6.49 24.95 8.28
CA ALA A 378 7.79 25.59 8.48
C ALA A 378 8.76 25.31 7.31
N ILE A 379 8.83 24.04 6.85
CA ILE A 379 9.61 23.64 5.67
C ILE A 379 9.11 24.37 4.42
N THR A 380 7.78 24.46 4.25
CA THR A 380 7.16 25.11 3.10
C THR A 380 7.51 26.60 3.07
N TYR A 381 7.42 27.29 4.21
CA TYR A 381 7.86 28.69 4.31
C TYR A 381 9.34 28.89 4.06
N SER A 382 10.19 27.99 4.58
CA SER A 382 11.63 28.05 4.36
C SER A 382 11.95 27.88 2.87
N THR A 383 11.23 27.00 2.18
CA THR A 383 11.34 26.81 0.73
C THR A 383 10.90 28.06 -0.03
N LEU A 384 9.79 28.69 0.38
CA LEU A 384 9.32 29.95 -0.20
C LEU A 384 10.36 31.06 -0.05
N LEU A 385 10.92 31.20 1.16
CA LEU A 385 11.94 32.20 1.46
C LEU A 385 13.18 32.00 0.58
N ASN A 386 13.66 30.77 0.43
CA ASN A 386 14.82 30.45 -0.41
C ASN A 386 14.59 30.85 -1.88
N ILE A 387 13.45 30.48 -2.46
CA ILE A 387 13.15 30.81 -3.86
C ILE A 387 12.99 32.33 -4.05
N MET A 388 12.34 33.01 -3.12
CA MET A 388 12.23 34.47 -3.16
C MET A 388 13.60 35.14 -3.04
N PHE A 389 14.50 34.62 -2.22
CA PHE A 389 15.87 35.13 -2.09
C PHE A 389 16.67 34.94 -3.38
N GLU A 390 16.56 33.77 -4.02
CA GLU A 390 17.17 33.52 -5.32
C GLU A 390 16.58 34.39 -6.44
N GLU A 391 15.32 34.80 -6.36
CA GLU A 391 14.70 35.73 -7.31
C GLU A 391 15.20 37.16 -7.07
N LEU A 392 15.41 37.59 -5.83
CA LEU A 392 15.98 38.91 -5.52
C LEU A 392 17.40 39.09 -6.07
N HIS A 393 18.21 38.04 -6.11
CA HIS A 393 19.53 38.10 -6.73
C HIS A 393 19.49 38.36 -8.24
N GLU A 394 18.34 38.15 -8.89
CA GLU A 394 18.14 38.35 -10.33
C GLU A 394 17.46 39.69 -10.67
N ILE A 395 17.05 40.49 -9.67
CA ILE A 395 16.32 41.75 -9.86
C ILE A 395 17.22 42.95 -9.49
N GLU A 396 17.20 44.00 -10.31
CA GLU A 396 18.05 45.19 -10.13
C GLU A 396 17.65 46.07 -8.93
N GLU A 397 16.37 46.06 -8.53
CA GLU A 397 15.86 46.89 -7.43
C GLU A 397 14.93 46.11 -6.49
N ILE A 398 15.25 46.12 -5.19
CA ILE A 398 14.48 45.46 -4.14
C ILE A 398 13.45 46.44 -3.57
N THR A 399 12.16 46.14 -3.74
CA THR A 399 11.10 46.99 -3.19
C THR A 399 10.90 46.79 -1.68
N ASP A 400 10.38 47.81 -1.00
CA ASP A 400 10.04 47.71 0.43
C ASP A 400 8.98 46.63 0.70
N GLU A 401 8.05 46.41 -0.24
CA GLU A 401 7.06 45.33 -0.15
C GLU A 401 7.73 43.95 -0.10
N MET A 402 8.74 43.71 -0.95
CA MET A 402 9.49 42.45 -0.96
C MET A 402 10.25 42.26 0.36
N ARG A 403 10.87 43.32 0.89
CA ARG A 403 11.58 43.29 2.17
C ARG A 403 10.63 42.96 3.33
N MET A 404 9.46 43.59 3.37
CA MET A 404 8.44 43.33 4.39
C MET A 404 7.91 41.90 4.31
N LYS A 405 7.64 41.40 3.11
CA LYS A 405 7.20 40.02 2.88
C LYS A 405 8.23 38.99 3.35
N MET A 406 9.52 39.22 3.06
CA MET A 406 10.61 38.35 3.55
C MET A 406 10.72 38.37 5.07
N LYS A 407 10.65 39.55 5.70
CA LYS A 407 10.67 39.66 7.16
C LYS A 407 9.52 38.87 7.79
N GLN A 408 8.32 38.98 7.23
CA GLN A 408 7.17 38.20 7.68
C GLN A 408 7.37 36.69 7.50
N LEU A 409 7.96 36.25 6.38
CA LEU A 409 8.29 34.84 6.17
C LEU A 409 9.27 34.31 7.20
N VAL A 410 10.33 35.06 7.53
CA VAL A 410 11.28 34.68 8.59
C VAL A 410 10.56 34.54 9.93
N THR A 411 9.71 35.50 10.30
CA THR A 411 8.90 35.42 11.52
C THR A 411 8.00 34.18 11.53
N ASN A 412 7.36 33.87 10.40
CA ASN A 412 6.52 32.69 10.28
C ASN A 412 7.34 31.40 10.42
N VAL A 413 8.50 31.29 9.77
CA VAL A 413 9.39 30.11 9.89
C VAL A 413 9.76 29.87 11.35
N ILE A 414 10.21 30.91 12.07
CA ILE A 414 10.58 30.81 13.48
C ILE A 414 9.38 30.39 14.33
N HIS A 415 8.20 30.98 14.08
CA HIS A 415 6.99 30.66 14.82
C HIS A 415 6.59 29.19 14.66
N GLU A 416 6.51 28.69 13.43
CA GLU A 416 6.09 27.31 13.16
C GLU A 416 7.10 26.28 13.68
N PHE A 417 8.42 26.56 13.61
CA PHE A 417 9.44 25.70 14.20
C PHE A 417 9.37 25.65 15.73
N ASN A 418 8.93 26.73 16.40
CA ASN A 418 8.71 26.73 17.84
C ASN A 418 7.45 25.96 18.26
N LEU A 419 6.50 25.75 17.34
CA LEU A 419 5.31 24.93 17.57
C LEU A 419 5.59 23.43 17.39
N PHE A 420 6.68 23.06 16.70
CA PHE A 420 7.22 21.70 16.66
C PHE A 420 8.02 21.40 17.94
#